data_AF-A0AA86NFK8-F1
#
_entry.id   AF-A0AA86NFK8-F1
#
_cell.length_a   1.000
_cell.length_b   1.000
_cell.length_c   1.000
_cell.angle_alpha   90.00
_cell.angle_beta   90.00
_cell.angle_gamma   90.00
#
_symmetry.space_group_name_H-M   'P 1'
#
loop_
_entity.id
_entity.type
_entity.pdbx_description
1 polymer ?
#
loop_
_entity_poly.entity_id
_entity_poly.type
_entity_poly.pdbx_seq_one_letter_code
_entity_poly.pdbx_strand_id
1 'polypeptide(L)'
;MIVMLWSFTYDTLLENDYQVIIQNYIDSMLGIKYMPKYGATAPTSNQNSANKQIAKMLLTDDRACIFPQYPNLDQGEEIVNSLTQILQIAIAYATPPLPNSPNIHYKNITTLDIISKALTFIVDKQYTLRKYVPPLLNGIRKQDWYDWQIATPRAINDILMIMGQDISNELLIKLVKSSRHYQPNSTHTGPIGLQQNSTHFPEPVPSPSVAANLASITMITFLRGIVSRNQTETDEAFTTIPTILELTTSYEGFYKDGSFIQHKVIPYTVGYGNGLLGNIADFLSLLIGQNVYSIWSTNVAYIFTAAINTYTPLLYNGQLIPITMGRMVASISGFSGARSMLGSLAYLAEFGDSKEVSEIVEQLKSIIKYHVIMGRPFEDHSKYQRVIRNREIIGQIEANQSIIPFDPIKLYNFASMNRVVQKREHYSFGIAMRSYRISGYEGSNEQNLKGWYSGDGVEYLMMKNQKQLIDFWPTVDSYQLQGTSETLAPRIIGDEPAKPLNDAQFVGGAIIDNLGSIGFQFINYDKSLKTNKSFFCLISKLLF
;
A
#
# COMPACT_ATOMS: atom_id res chain seq x y z
N MET A 1 -27.74 17.97 1.88
CA MET A 1 -26.55 17.29 1.36
C MET A 1 -26.33 17.82 -0.05
N ILE A 2 -25.48 18.84 -0.22
CA ILE A 2 -25.12 19.37 -1.54
C ILE A 2 -23.92 18.56 -1.96
N VAL A 3 -24.10 17.62 -2.90
CA VAL A 3 -22.98 17.06 -3.66
C VAL A 3 -22.45 18.22 -4.48
N MET A 4 -21.33 18.81 -4.06
CA MET A 4 -20.60 19.74 -4.93
C MET A 4 -20.10 18.90 -6.10
N LEU A 5 -20.78 19.03 -7.25
CA LEU A 5 -20.28 18.55 -8.52
C LEU A 5 -19.15 19.49 -8.94
N TRP A 6 -17.91 19.05 -8.71
CA TRP A 6 -16.71 19.79 -9.06
C TRP A 6 -16.45 19.67 -10.56
N SER A 7 -16.41 20.79 -11.29
CA SER A 7 -15.97 20.82 -12.69
C SER A 7 -14.45 20.95 -12.73
N PHE A 8 -13.76 19.89 -13.16
CA PHE A 8 -12.31 19.92 -13.39
C PHE A 8 -12.03 20.25 -14.85
N THR A 9 -11.22 21.27 -15.12
CA THR A 9 -10.58 21.50 -16.42
C THR A 9 -9.10 21.15 -16.25
N TYR A 10 -8.67 20.03 -16.83
CA TYR A 10 -7.26 19.63 -16.87
C TYR A 10 -6.66 19.99 -18.22
N ASP A 11 -5.42 20.50 -18.22
CA ASP A 11 -4.66 20.66 -19.45
C ASP A 11 -4.16 19.28 -19.91
N THR A 12 -4.44 18.97 -21.17
CA THR A 12 -4.01 17.75 -21.87
C THR A 12 -2.49 17.57 -21.81
N LEU A 13 -1.99 16.42 -21.34
CA LEU A 13 -0.56 16.10 -21.39
C LEU A 13 0.00 16.26 -22.82
N LEU A 14 1.10 17.00 -22.96
CA LEU A 14 1.84 17.14 -24.21
C LEU A 14 2.80 15.97 -24.41
N GLU A 15 3.28 15.79 -25.64
CA GLU A 15 4.18 14.69 -26.02
C GLU A 15 5.45 14.61 -25.15
N ASN A 16 6.02 15.75 -24.76
CA ASN A 16 7.18 15.82 -23.87
C ASN A 16 6.85 15.39 -22.43
N ASP A 17 5.61 15.56 -21.98
CA ASP A 17 5.21 15.28 -20.60
C ASP A 17 5.24 13.77 -20.32
N TYR A 18 4.85 12.95 -21.31
CA TYR A 18 4.97 11.49 -21.23
C TYR A 18 6.40 11.03 -20.95
N GLN A 19 7.39 11.65 -21.61
CA GLN A 19 8.81 11.32 -21.42
C GLN A 19 9.33 11.75 -20.05
N VAL A 20 8.94 12.94 -19.59
CA VAL A 20 9.27 13.43 -18.26
C VAL A 20 8.68 12.52 -17.17
N ILE A 21 7.43 12.09 -17.33
CA ILE A 21 6.76 11.18 -16.39
C ILE A 21 7.47 9.81 -16.35
N ILE A 22 7.87 9.27 -17.50
CA ILE A 22 8.67 8.04 -17.57
C ILE A 22 10.01 8.22 -16.85
N GLN A 23 10.70 9.34 -17.06
CA GLN A 23 11.97 9.61 -16.39
C GLN A 23 11.80 9.76 -14.87
N ASN A 24 10.76 10.47 -14.41
CA ASN A 24 10.43 10.59 -12.99
C ASN A 24 10.14 9.22 -12.36
N TYR A 25 9.46 8.33 -13.10
CA TYR A 25 9.21 6.96 -12.65
C TYR A 25 10.51 6.17 -12.51
N ILE A 26 11.40 6.23 -13.51
CA ILE A 26 12.72 5.59 -13.48
C ILE A 26 13.54 6.10 -12.30
N ASP A 27 13.56 7.41 -12.07
CA ASP A 27 14.28 8.02 -10.95
C ASP A 27 13.70 7.62 -9.59
N SER A 28 12.37 7.48 -9.48
CA SER A 28 11.70 7.00 -8.27
C SER A 28 11.99 5.52 -7.98
N MET A 29 12.01 4.67 -9.01
CA MET A 29 12.22 3.23 -8.88
C MET A 29 13.69 2.86 -8.69
N LEU A 30 14.57 3.43 -9.50
CA LEU A 30 15.99 3.03 -9.58
C LEU A 30 16.91 3.98 -8.79
N GLY A 31 16.48 5.23 -8.56
CA GLY A 31 17.27 6.21 -7.82
C GLY A 31 18.60 6.56 -8.50
N ILE A 32 18.70 6.48 -9.83
CA ILE A 32 19.96 6.54 -10.59
C ILE A 32 20.81 7.75 -10.19
N LYS A 33 20.20 8.93 -10.18
CA LYS A 33 20.83 10.21 -9.79
C LYS A 33 21.46 10.17 -8.39
N TYR A 34 20.88 9.40 -7.48
CA TYR A 34 21.24 9.35 -6.06
C TYR A 34 22.10 8.13 -5.70
N MET A 35 22.27 7.17 -6.61
CA MET A 35 23.07 5.97 -6.39
C MET A 35 24.51 6.25 -5.94
N PRO A 36 25.27 7.21 -6.51
CA PRO A 36 26.65 7.46 -6.06
C PRO A 36 26.77 7.78 -4.57
N LYS A 37 25.74 8.41 -3.99
CA LYS A 37 25.73 8.84 -2.58
C LYS A 37 25.13 7.79 -1.65
N TYR A 38 24.01 7.17 -2.02
CA TYR A 38 23.25 6.29 -1.12
C TYR A 38 23.14 4.84 -1.54
N GLY A 39 23.55 4.52 -2.76
CA GLY A 39 23.35 3.22 -3.39
C GLY A 39 24.58 2.74 -4.14
N ALA A 40 25.79 2.99 -3.62
CA ALA A 40 27.04 2.66 -4.30
C ALA A 40 27.13 1.17 -4.69
N THR A 41 26.51 0.26 -3.92
CA THR A 41 26.45 -1.19 -4.19
C THR A 41 25.21 -1.63 -4.96
N ALA A 42 24.31 -0.71 -5.34
CA ALA A 42 23.06 -1.05 -6.01
C ALA A 42 23.28 -1.71 -7.38
N PRO A 43 24.15 -1.22 -8.28
CA PRO A 43 24.40 -1.88 -9.56
C PRO A 43 24.81 -3.36 -9.43
N THR A 44 25.80 -3.66 -8.57
CA THR A 44 26.25 -5.04 -8.36
C THR A 44 25.19 -5.90 -7.64
N SER A 45 24.43 -5.33 -6.70
CA SER A 45 23.30 -6.04 -6.09
C SER A 45 22.24 -6.44 -7.13
N ASN A 46 21.94 -5.53 -8.06
CA ASN A 46 20.96 -5.75 -9.12
C ASN A 46 21.44 -6.80 -10.10
N GLN A 47 22.72 -6.72 -10.48
CA GLN A 47 23.37 -7.74 -11.30
C GLN A 47 23.25 -9.12 -10.66
N ASN A 48 23.58 -9.25 -9.38
CA ASN A 48 23.52 -10.52 -8.66
C ASN A 48 22.07 -11.04 -8.57
N SER A 49 21.09 -10.16 -8.38
CA SER A 49 19.67 -10.51 -8.40
C SER A 49 19.25 -11.03 -9.78
N ALA A 50 19.61 -10.32 -10.86
CA ALA A 50 19.30 -10.72 -12.23
C ALA A 50 19.93 -12.06 -12.59
N ASN A 51 21.22 -12.25 -12.31
CA ASN A 51 21.92 -13.54 -12.50
C ASN A 51 21.18 -14.70 -11.78
N LYS A 52 20.76 -14.48 -10.54
CA LYS A 52 20.02 -15.47 -9.76
C LYS A 52 18.66 -15.83 -10.37
N GLN A 53 17.96 -14.86 -10.97
CA GLN A 53 16.68 -15.13 -11.63
C GLN A 53 16.88 -15.78 -12.99
N ILE A 54 17.80 -15.27 -13.82
CA ILE A 54 18.11 -15.84 -15.15
C ILE A 54 18.51 -17.32 -15.02
N ALA A 55 19.32 -17.67 -14.01
CA ALA A 55 19.74 -19.06 -13.78
C ALA A 55 18.58 -20.03 -13.46
N LYS A 56 17.39 -19.52 -13.12
CA LYS A 56 16.19 -20.31 -12.84
C LYS A 56 15.21 -20.34 -14.00
N MET A 57 15.47 -19.61 -15.09
CA MET A 57 14.55 -19.50 -16.22
C MET A 57 14.67 -20.71 -17.15
N LEU A 58 13.54 -21.19 -17.65
CA LEU A 58 13.49 -22.05 -18.82
C LEU A 58 13.42 -21.16 -20.06
N LEU A 59 14.43 -21.27 -20.93
CA LEU A 59 14.56 -20.45 -22.15
C LEU A 59 14.39 -21.27 -23.44
N THR A 60 14.11 -22.57 -23.35
CA THR A 60 13.84 -23.43 -24.52
C THR A 60 12.48 -23.10 -25.14
N ASP A 61 12.32 -23.26 -26.45
CA ASP A 61 11.11 -22.86 -27.15
C ASP A 61 9.87 -23.71 -26.80
N ASP A 62 10.07 -24.93 -26.31
CA ASP A 62 9.06 -25.89 -25.87
C ASP A 62 8.66 -25.75 -24.39
N ARG A 63 9.19 -24.74 -23.68
CA ARG A 63 8.95 -24.51 -22.26
C ARG A 63 7.45 -24.42 -21.93
N ALA A 64 7.04 -25.09 -20.86
CA ALA A 64 5.68 -25.02 -20.32
C ALA A 64 5.48 -23.82 -19.38
N CYS A 65 6.54 -23.26 -18.81
CA CYS A 65 6.55 -22.09 -17.93
C CYS A 65 7.90 -21.36 -18.05
N ILE A 66 7.99 -20.10 -17.58
CA ILE A 66 9.28 -19.38 -17.52
C ILE A 66 10.10 -19.81 -16.30
N PHE A 67 9.45 -20.06 -15.17
CA PHE A 67 10.10 -20.43 -13.92
C PHE A 67 9.52 -21.76 -13.42
N PRO A 68 10.34 -22.81 -13.24
CA PRO A 68 9.86 -24.12 -12.80
C PRO A 68 9.12 -24.11 -11.46
N GLN A 69 9.44 -23.16 -10.57
CA GLN A 69 8.73 -22.99 -9.30
C GLN A 69 7.33 -22.36 -9.43
N TYR A 70 6.99 -21.85 -10.62
CA TYR A 70 5.69 -21.25 -10.97
C TYR A 70 5.12 -21.93 -12.24
N PRO A 71 4.86 -23.25 -12.19
CA PRO A 71 4.51 -24.03 -13.37
C PRO A 71 3.08 -23.83 -13.88
N ASN A 72 2.18 -23.28 -13.07
CA ASN A 72 0.74 -23.25 -13.34
C ASN A 72 0.31 -21.95 -14.04
N LEU A 73 -0.06 -22.09 -15.32
CA LEU A 73 -0.45 -20.99 -16.19
C LEU A 73 -1.83 -20.39 -15.87
N ASP A 74 -2.59 -21.05 -14.99
CA ASP A 74 -3.94 -20.67 -14.60
C ASP A 74 -4.01 -20.10 -13.17
N GLN A 75 -2.87 -19.92 -12.51
CA GLN A 75 -2.77 -19.35 -11.16
C GLN A 75 -2.26 -17.91 -11.26
N GLY A 76 -3.13 -16.95 -10.93
CA GLY A 76 -2.78 -15.52 -10.97
C GLY A 76 -1.53 -15.20 -10.15
N GLU A 77 -1.44 -15.72 -8.92
CA GLU A 77 -0.27 -15.56 -8.04
C GLU A 77 1.04 -16.00 -8.71
N GLU A 78 1.03 -17.11 -9.45
CA GLU A 78 2.23 -17.63 -10.14
C GLU A 78 2.66 -16.74 -11.32
N ILE A 79 1.70 -16.08 -11.99
CA ILE A 79 1.97 -15.07 -13.02
C ILE A 79 2.62 -13.84 -12.38
N VAL A 80 2.04 -13.34 -11.29
CA VAL A 80 2.57 -12.20 -10.53
C VAL A 80 3.99 -12.49 -10.04
N ASN A 81 4.21 -13.68 -9.49
CA ASN A 81 5.52 -14.14 -9.03
C ASN A 81 6.52 -14.21 -10.18
N SER A 82 6.12 -14.72 -11.35
CA SER A 82 6.97 -14.76 -12.55
C SER A 82 7.35 -13.35 -13.02
N LEU A 83 6.38 -12.43 -13.11
CA LEU A 83 6.63 -11.04 -13.48
C LEU A 83 7.49 -10.30 -12.46
N THR A 84 7.36 -10.62 -11.17
CA THR A 84 8.20 -10.06 -10.10
C THR A 84 9.67 -10.45 -10.29
N GLN A 85 9.96 -11.68 -10.72
CA GLN A 85 11.33 -12.07 -11.04
C GLN A 85 11.83 -11.42 -12.33
N ILE A 86 10.98 -11.28 -13.36
CA ILE A 86 11.32 -10.57 -14.60
C ILE A 86 11.63 -9.10 -14.31
N LEU A 87 10.86 -8.45 -13.43
CA LEU A 87 11.10 -7.07 -13.01
C LEU A 87 12.49 -6.89 -12.37
N GLN A 88 12.99 -7.87 -11.60
CA GLN A 88 14.37 -7.80 -11.07
C GLN A 88 15.42 -7.79 -12.18
N ILE A 89 15.19 -8.52 -13.27
CA ILE A 89 16.07 -8.53 -14.44
C ILE A 89 15.96 -7.19 -15.19
N ALA A 90 14.75 -6.67 -15.38
CA ALA A 90 14.49 -5.36 -15.99
C ALA A 90 15.15 -4.21 -15.22
N ILE A 91 15.07 -4.26 -13.89
CA ILE A 91 15.75 -3.33 -12.99
C ILE A 91 17.27 -3.36 -13.22
N ALA A 92 17.89 -4.54 -13.29
CA ALA A 92 19.32 -4.65 -13.60
C ALA A 92 19.62 -4.15 -15.01
N TYR A 93 18.78 -4.46 -15.99
CA TYR A 93 18.93 -3.99 -17.37
C TYR A 93 18.93 -2.45 -17.48
N ALA A 94 18.16 -1.75 -16.64
CA ALA A 94 18.07 -0.30 -16.63
C ALA A 94 19.04 0.40 -15.66
N THR A 95 19.73 -0.33 -14.78
CA THR A 95 20.64 0.28 -13.78
C THR A 95 22.05 0.47 -14.36
N PRO A 96 22.56 1.70 -14.54
CA PRO A 96 23.93 1.91 -15.02
C PRO A 96 24.98 1.43 -14.01
N PRO A 97 26.16 0.97 -14.46
CA PRO A 97 27.27 0.64 -13.57
C PRO A 97 27.84 1.89 -12.91
N LEU A 98 28.51 1.71 -11.76
CA LEU A 98 29.38 2.72 -11.14
C LEU A 98 30.84 2.22 -11.17
N PRO A 99 31.86 3.09 -11.02
CA PRO A 99 33.26 2.69 -11.13
C PRO A 99 33.68 1.47 -10.28
N ASN A 100 33.10 1.32 -9.08
CA ASN A 100 33.36 0.20 -8.16
C ASN A 100 32.14 -0.72 -7.96
N SER A 101 31.18 -0.67 -8.87
CA SER A 101 29.93 -1.43 -8.80
C SER A 101 29.50 -1.80 -10.21
N PRO A 102 30.05 -2.89 -10.77
CA PRO A 102 29.72 -3.33 -12.12
C PRO A 102 28.27 -3.80 -12.22
N ASN A 103 27.73 -3.67 -13.43
CA ASN A 103 26.47 -4.28 -13.83
C ASN A 103 26.52 -4.66 -15.32
N ILE A 104 26.76 -5.94 -15.61
CA ILE A 104 26.88 -6.48 -16.97
C ILE A 104 25.55 -6.48 -17.74
N HIS A 105 24.42 -6.35 -17.05
CA HIS A 105 23.11 -6.37 -17.68
C HIS A 105 22.68 -5.03 -18.24
N TYR A 106 23.36 -3.94 -17.85
CA TYR A 106 22.98 -2.59 -18.24
C TYR A 106 22.94 -2.44 -19.77
N LYS A 107 21.73 -2.22 -20.31
CA LYS A 107 21.47 -2.11 -21.75
C LYS A 107 22.04 -3.27 -22.59
N ASN A 108 22.19 -4.44 -21.97
CA ASN A 108 22.75 -5.62 -22.63
C ASN A 108 21.70 -6.30 -23.53
N ILE A 109 22.04 -6.53 -24.80
CA ILE A 109 21.12 -7.09 -25.81
C ILE A 109 20.61 -8.50 -25.47
N THR A 110 21.46 -9.35 -24.89
CA THR A 110 21.07 -10.69 -24.45
C THR A 110 20.10 -10.63 -23.28
N THR A 111 20.30 -9.69 -22.36
CA THR A 111 19.38 -9.48 -21.24
C THR A 111 18.03 -8.96 -21.73
N LEU A 112 18.02 -8.03 -22.69
CA LEU A 112 16.80 -7.56 -23.34
C LEU A 112 16.03 -8.68 -24.05
N ASP A 113 16.74 -9.56 -24.76
CA ASP A 113 16.15 -10.73 -25.44
C ASP A 113 15.51 -11.70 -24.42
N ILE A 114 16.19 -11.99 -23.31
CA ILE A 114 15.66 -12.83 -22.22
C ILE A 114 14.35 -12.25 -21.67
N ILE A 115 14.34 -10.95 -21.34
CA ILE A 115 13.14 -10.28 -20.80
C ILE A 115 12.02 -10.32 -21.85
N SER A 116 12.33 -10.00 -23.10
CA SER A 116 11.34 -9.96 -24.19
C SER A 116 10.71 -11.34 -24.43
N LYS A 117 11.52 -12.40 -24.49
CA LYS A 117 11.03 -13.79 -24.64
C LYS A 117 10.17 -14.24 -23.47
N ALA A 118 10.53 -13.82 -22.25
CA ALA A 118 9.75 -14.12 -21.06
C ALA A 118 8.39 -13.40 -21.10
N LEU A 119 8.38 -12.08 -21.36
CA LEU A 119 7.16 -11.30 -21.45
C LEU A 119 6.24 -11.79 -22.57
N THR A 120 6.78 -12.11 -23.75
CA THR A 120 6.03 -12.72 -24.86
C THR A 120 5.36 -14.01 -24.41
N PHE A 121 6.08 -14.89 -23.73
CA PHE A 121 5.50 -16.12 -23.19
C PHE A 121 4.37 -15.85 -22.20
N ILE A 122 4.57 -14.88 -21.28
CA ILE A 122 3.53 -14.51 -20.31
C ILE A 122 2.26 -14.10 -21.06
N VAL A 123 2.32 -13.15 -22.00
CA VAL A 123 1.11 -12.66 -22.69
C VAL A 123 0.50 -13.66 -23.67
N ASP A 124 1.31 -14.55 -24.25
CA ASP A 124 0.84 -15.53 -25.23
C ASP A 124 0.32 -16.82 -24.58
N LYS A 125 0.67 -17.12 -23.31
CA LYS A 125 0.34 -18.39 -22.65
C LYS A 125 -0.34 -18.25 -21.28
N GLN A 126 0.12 -17.34 -20.43
CA GLN A 126 -0.34 -17.21 -19.04
C GLN A 126 -1.40 -16.12 -18.87
N TYR A 127 -1.16 -14.95 -19.47
CA TYR A 127 -1.95 -13.73 -19.34
C TYR A 127 -2.55 -13.32 -20.69
N THR A 128 -3.22 -14.29 -21.30
CA THR A 128 -3.84 -14.18 -22.63
C THR A 128 -5.17 -13.42 -22.58
N LEU A 129 -5.72 -13.03 -23.72
CA LEU A 129 -7.04 -12.39 -23.85
C LEU A 129 -8.18 -13.41 -23.60
N ARG A 130 -8.15 -14.09 -22.45
CA ARG A 130 -9.13 -15.11 -22.09
C ARG A 130 -10.48 -14.44 -21.87
N LYS A 131 -11.53 -15.01 -22.44
CA LYS A 131 -12.89 -14.57 -22.15
C LYS A 131 -13.24 -14.72 -20.65
N TYR A 132 -12.55 -15.60 -19.93
CA TYR A 132 -12.80 -15.89 -18.51
C TYR A 132 -11.49 -16.02 -17.73
N VAL A 133 -11.48 -15.46 -16.51
CA VAL A 133 -10.58 -15.93 -15.44
C VAL A 133 -11.13 -17.29 -14.98
N PRO A 134 -10.34 -18.38 -14.96
CA PRO A 134 -10.86 -19.69 -14.56
C PRO A 134 -11.52 -19.62 -13.17
N PRO A 135 -12.72 -20.21 -12.97
CA PRO A 135 -13.37 -20.16 -11.68
C PRO A 135 -12.57 -20.94 -10.62
N LEU A 136 -12.81 -20.59 -9.35
CA LEU A 136 -12.31 -21.27 -8.16
C LEU A 136 -12.44 -22.80 -8.32
N LEU A 137 -11.31 -23.49 -8.46
CA LEU A 137 -11.28 -24.96 -8.56
C LEU A 137 -11.55 -25.57 -7.17
N ASN A 138 -12.62 -26.37 -7.07
CA ASN A 138 -12.91 -27.30 -5.97
C ASN A 138 -12.96 -26.71 -4.55
N GLY A 139 -13.41 -25.47 -4.38
CA GLY A 139 -13.53 -24.85 -3.04
C GLY A 139 -12.18 -24.58 -2.37
N ILE A 140 -11.07 -24.77 -3.07
CA ILE A 140 -9.73 -24.39 -2.63
C ILE A 140 -9.49 -22.97 -3.14
N ARG A 141 -9.29 -22.03 -2.22
CA ARG A 141 -8.90 -20.64 -2.54
C ARG A 141 -7.56 -20.65 -3.25
N LYS A 142 -7.59 -20.51 -4.57
CA LYS A 142 -6.37 -20.45 -5.38
C LYS A 142 -6.40 -19.42 -6.49
N GLN A 143 -7.43 -18.57 -6.57
CA GLN A 143 -7.46 -17.48 -7.55
C GLN A 143 -8.07 -16.22 -6.94
N ASP A 144 -7.24 -15.19 -6.75
CA ASP A 144 -7.69 -13.86 -6.32
C ASP A 144 -7.87 -12.99 -7.57
N TRP A 145 -9.02 -12.31 -7.69
CA TRP A 145 -9.24 -11.31 -8.75
C TRP A 145 -8.15 -10.23 -8.73
N TYR A 146 -7.58 -9.98 -7.55
CA TYR A 146 -6.48 -9.06 -7.32
C TYR A 146 -5.27 -9.38 -8.19
N ASP A 147 -4.91 -10.66 -8.35
CA ASP A 147 -3.73 -11.05 -9.13
C ASP A 147 -3.86 -10.68 -10.60
N TRP A 148 -5.07 -10.87 -11.15
CA TRP A 148 -5.37 -10.61 -12.55
C TRP A 148 -5.65 -9.14 -12.83
N GLN A 149 -6.31 -8.42 -11.93
CA GLN A 149 -6.80 -7.06 -12.20
C GLN A 149 -5.90 -5.97 -11.62
N ILE A 150 -5.07 -6.31 -10.63
CA ILE A 150 -4.21 -5.35 -9.95
C ILE A 150 -2.75 -5.75 -10.05
N ALA A 151 -2.34 -6.88 -9.49
CA ALA A 151 -0.93 -7.20 -9.34
C ALA A 151 -0.23 -7.45 -10.69
N THR A 152 -0.86 -8.20 -11.60
CA THR A 152 -0.29 -8.48 -12.93
C THR A 152 -0.21 -7.22 -13.82
N PRO A 153 -1.28 -6.41 -14.00
CA PRO A 153 -1.19 -5.15 -14.72
C PRO A 153 -0.15 -4.19 -14.13
N ARG A 154 -0.06 -4.12 -12.79
CA ARG A 154 0.94 -3.28 -12.12
C ARG A 154 2.36 -3.74 -12.45
N ALA A 155 2.65 -5.03 -12.35
CA ALA A 155 3.98 -5.56 -12.66
C ALA A 155 4.36 -5.35 -14.14
N ILE A 156 3.41 -5.53 -15.07
CA ILE A 156 3.62 -5.22 -16.50
C ILE A 156 3.94 -3.74 -16.68
N ASN A 157 3.15 -2.84 -16.09
CA ASN A 157 3.37 -1.41 -16.18
C ASN A 157 4.73 -1.01 -15.59
N ASP A 158 5.12 -1.54 -14.44
CA ASP A 158 6.42 -1.25 -13.82
C ASP A 158 7.58 -1.63 -14.76
N ILE A 159 7.50 -2.78 -15.45
CA ILE A 159 8.48 -3.20 -16.46
C ILE A 159 8.47 -2.27 -17.68
N LEU A 160 7.29 -1.94 -18.21
CA LEU A 160 7.14 -1.06 -19.37
C LEU A 160 7.60 0.38 -19.09
N MET A 161 7.39 0.89 -17.88
CA MET A 161 7.88 2.21 -17.49
C MET A 161 9.42 2.24 -17.42
N ILE A 162 10.07 1.13 -17.04
CA ILE A 162 11.52 1.04 -16.93
C ILE A 162 12.21 0.86 -18.28
N MET A 163 11.66 0.01 -19.15
CA MET A 163 12.36 -0.42 -20.38
C MET A 163 11.45 -0.58 -21.61
N GLY A 164 10.21 -0.09 -21.55
CA GLY A 164 9.24 -0.24 -22.63
C GLY A 164 9.67 0.40 -23.96
N GLN A 165 10.59 1.35 -23.93
CA GLN A 165 11.16 1.97 -25.14
C GLN A 165 12.16 1.07 -25.87
N ASP A 166 12.70 0.04 -25.20
CA ASP A 166 13.71 -0.84 -25.78
C ASP A 166 13.11 -2.15 -26.32
N ILE A 167 11.85 -2.47 -26.00
CA ILE A 167 11.17 -3.67 -26.52
C ILE A 167 10.52 -3.40 -27.87
N SER A 168 10.15 -4.45 -28.60
CA SER A 168 9.44 -4.29 -29.86
C SER A 168 8.06 -3.67 -29.65
N ASN A 169 7.63 -2.83 -30.59
CA ASN A 169 6.30 -2.23 -30.56
C ASN A 169 5.18 -3.30 -30.57
N GLU A 170 5.42 -4.45 -31.22
CA GLU A 170 4.49 -5.58 -31.20
C GLU A 170 4.28 -6.11 -29.77
N LEU A 171 5.37 -6.35 -29.03
CA LEU A 171 5.30 -6.84 -27.65
C LEU A 171 4.64 -5.82 -26.72
N LEU A 172 4.99 -4.53 -26.86
CA LEU A 172 4.35 -3.44 -26.11
C LEU A 172 2.83 -3.46 -26.32
N ILE A 173 2.38 -3.52 -27.58
CA ILE A 173 0.95 -3.56 -27.92
C ILE A 173 0.27 -4.78 -27.31
N LYS A 174 0.90 -5.97 -27.34
CA LYS A 174 0.35 -7.19 -26.73
C LYS A 174 0.18 -7.04 -25.21
N LEU A 175 1.22 -6.57 -24.52
CA LEU A 175 1.20 -6.35 -23.06
C LEU A 175 0.12 -5.34 -22.66
N VAL A 176 0.04 -4.21 -23.36
CA VAL A 176 -0.98 -3.17 -23.13
C VAL A 176 -2.38 -3.71 -23.38
N LYS A 177 -2.59 -4.49 -24.46
CA LYS A 177 -3.89 -5.11 -24.77
C LYS A 177 -4.32 -6.09 -23.69
N SER A 178 -3.43 -6.98 -23.23
CA SER A 178 -3.76 -7.90 -22.14
C SER A 178 -4.05 -7.15 -20.83
N SER A 179 -3.24 -6.15 -20.46
CA SER A 179 -3.50 -5.31 -19.29
C SER A 179 -4.87 -4.62 -19.36
N ARG A 180 -5.22 -4.04 -20.53
CA ARG A 180 -6.52 -3.36 -20.74
C ARG A 180 -7.70 -4.33 -20.76
N HIS A 181 -7.53 -5.54 -21.27
CA HIS A 181 -8.54 -6.59 -21.19
C HIS A 181 -8.87 -6.93 -19.74
N TYR A 182 -7.84 -7.04 -18.90
CA TYR A 182 -8.02 -7.43 -17.50
C TYR A 182 -8.39 -6.29 -16.54
N GLN A 183 -8.08 -5.03 -16.88
CA GLN A 183 -8.48 -3.87 -16.08
C GLN A 183 -8.81 -2.69 -17.02
N PRO A 184 -9.99 -2.68 -17.66
CA PRO A 184 -10.32 -1.70 -18.70
C PRO A 184 -10.66 -0.31 -18.16
N ASN A 185 -11.07 -0.20 -16.90
CA ASN A 185 -11.62 1.03 -16.31
C ASN A 185 -10.87 1.40 -15.03
N SER A 186 -10.70 2.69 -14.73
CA SER A 186 -10.03 3.21 -13.54
C SER A 186 -10.89 3.27 -12.27
N THR A 187 -12.18 2.91 -12.35
CA THR A 187 -13.17 3.02 -11.26
C THR A 187 -13.86 1.72 -10.89
N HIS A 188 -13.78 0.66 -11.70
CA HIS A 188 -14.50 -0.59 -11.48
C HIS A 188 -13.57 -1.80 -11.52
N THR A 189 -13.86 -2.77 -10.67
CA THR A 189 -13.23 -4.10 -10.62
C THR A 189 -14.32 -5.15 -10.54
N GLY A 190 -14.05 -6.35 -10.99
CA GLY A 190 -15.06 -7.41 -10.99
C GLY A 190 -14.87 -8.34 -12.15
N PRO A 191 -15.56 -9.49 -12.14
CA PRO A 191 -15.23 -10.58 -13.04
C PRO A 191 -15.29 -10.16 -14.50
N ILE A 192 -14.23 -10.53 -15.21
CA ILE A 192 -14.12 -10.28 -16.64
C ILE A 192 -14.76 -11.43 -17.37
N GLY A 193 -15.83 -11.08 -18.08
CA GLY A 193 -16.50 -11.95 -19.02
C GLY A 193 -17.34 -13.06 -18.41
N LEU A 194 -17.83 -12.97 -17.17
CA LEU A 194 -18.86 -13.89 -16.72
C LEU A 194 -20.20 -13.57 -17.41
N GLN A 195 -20.51 -14.25 -18.53
CA GLN A 195 -21.81 -14.89 -18.81
C GLN A 195 -21.92 -15.54 -20.20
N GLN A 196 -22.64 -16.68 -20.25
CA GLN A 196 -23.73 -16.91 -21.23
C GLN A 196 -24.54 -18.20 -21.00
N ASN A 197 -24.10 -19.18 -20.19
CA ASN A 197 -24.77 -20.50 -20.11
C ASN A 197 -25.17 -20.97 -18.69
N SER A 198 -25.48 -20.07 -17.76
CA SER A 198 -26.09 -20.43 -16.48
C SER A 198 -27.41 -19.69 -16.30
N THR A 199 -28.51 -20.42 -16.34
CA THR A 199 -29.86 -19.93 -15.98
C THR A 199 -30.01 -19.62 -14.48
N HIS A 200 -28.95 -19.79 -13.67
CA HIS A 200 -29.02 -19.78 -12.21
C HIS A 200 -28.19 -18.69 -11.52
N PHE A 201 -27.37 -17.91 -12.25
CA PHE A 201 -26.58 -16.83 -11.66
C PHE A 201 -26.60 -15.58 -12.57
N PRO A 202 -27.17 -14.43 -12.13
CA PRO A 202 -27.12 -13.18 -12.89
C PRO A 202 -25.68 -12.71 -13.10
N GLU A 203 -25.46 -11.88 -14.14
CA GLU A 203 -24.13 -11.38 -14.54
C GLU A 203 -23.50 -10.75 -13.30
N PRO A 204 -22.30 -11.15 -12.87
CA PRO A 204 -21.61 -10.36 -11.89
C PRO A 204 -21.09 -9.11 -12.59
N VAL A 205 -21.88 -8.05 -12.47
CA VAL A 205 -21.60 -6.71 -12.97
C VAL A 205 -20.30 -6.21 -12.32
N PRO A 206 -19.35 -5.63 -13.08
CA PRO A 206 -18.22 -4.91 -12.50
C PRO A 206 -18.70 -3.97 -11.39
N SER A 207 -18.10 -4.08 -10.21
CA SER A 207 -18.46 -3.29 -9.05
C SER A 207 -17.55 -2.08 -8.93
N PRO A 208 -18.06 -0.92 -8.47
CA PRO A 208 -17.20 0.21 -8.15
C PRO A 208 -16.11 -0.20 -7.16
N SER A 209 -14.87 0.09 -7.51
CA SER A 209 -13.74 -0.04 -6.62
C SER A 209 -13.69 1.16 -5.69
N VAL A 210 -13.25 0.94 -4.45
CA VAL A 210 -13.22 1.99 -3.41
C VAL A 210 -11.86 2.02 -2.70
N ALA A 211 -11.55 3.19 -2.13
CA ALA A 211 -10.38 3.42 -1.30
C ALA A 211 -9.07 2.88 -1.93
N ALA A 212 -8.37 1.94 -1.27
CA ALA A 212 -7.05 1.48 -1.71
C ALA A 212 -7.10 0.69 -3.03
N ASN A 213 -8.21 0.01 -3.33
CA ASN A 213 -8.37 -0.70 -4.59
C ASN A 213 -8.59 0.29 -5.73
N LEU A 214 -9.41 1.33 -5.51
CA LEU A 214 -9.59 2.44 -6.45
C LEU A 214 -8.24 3.09 -6.79
N ALA A 215 -7.45 3.47 -5.78
CA ALA A 215 -6.11 4.02 -6.00
C ALA A 215 -5.18 3.10 -6.81
N SER A 216 -5.28 1.78 -6.59
CA SER A 216 -4.45 0.82 -7.31
C SER A 216 -4.84 0.75 -8.80
N ILE A 217 -6.13 0.62 -9.12
CA ILE A 217 -6.59 0.55 -10.51
C ILE A 217 -6.44 1.89 -11.23
N THR A 218 -6.59 3.02 -10.55
CA THR A 218 -6.33 4.34 -11.11
C THR A 218 -4.86 4.51 -11.49
N MET A 219 -3.93 4.07 -10.63
CA MET A 219 -2.50 4.07 -10.95
C MET A 219 -2.16 3.13 -12.12
N ILE A 220 -2.81 1.96 -12.21
CA ILE A 220 -2.64 1.04 -13.33
C ILE A 220 -3.09 1.69 -14.64
N THR A 221 -4.28 2.30 -14.67
CA THR A 221 -4.80 2.99 -15.85
C THR A 221 -3.89 4.16 -16.23
N PHE A 222 -3.42 4.95 -15.26
CA PHE A 222 -2.48 6.05 -15.51
C PHE A 222 -1.18 5.56 -16.15
N LEU A 223 -0.46 4.63 -15.52
CA LEU A 223 0.81 4.13 -16.03
C LEU A 223 0.65 3.46 -17.41
N ARG A 224 -0.45 2.72 -17.63
CA ARG A 224 -0.76 2.15 -18.95
C ARG A 224 -1.01 3.24 -19.99
N GLY A 225 -1.72 4.30 -19.62
CA GLY A 225 -1.93 5.48 -20.43
C GLY A 225 -0.61 6.13 -20.82
N ILE A 226 0.33 6.26 -19.89
CA ILE A 226 1.65 6.81 -20.15
C ILE A 226 2.44 5.97 -21.16
N VAL A 227 2.61 4.66 -20.90
CA VAL A 227 3.45 3.80 -21.78
C VAL A 227 2.82 3.58 -23.16
N SER A 228 1.50 3.67 -23.27
CA SER A 228 0.77 3.51 -24.54
C SER A 228 0.39 4.83 -25.22
N ARG A 229 0.78 5.97 -24.63
CA ARG A 229 0.43 7.32 -25.10
C ARG A 229 -1.08 7.50 -25.31
N ASN A 230 -1.86 6.98 -24.38
CA ASN A 230 -3.31 7.01 -24.41
C ASN A 230 -3.86 8.11 -23.49
N GLN A 231 -4.18 9.25 -24.10
CA GLN A 231 -4.76 10.42 -23.46
C GLN A 231 -6.02 10.11 -22.65
N THR A 232 -6.91 9.27 -23.19
CA THR A 232 -8.18 8.95 -22.53
C THR A 232 -7.94 8.26 -21.19
N GLU A 233 -6.96 7.35 -21.11
CA GLU A 233 -6.63 6.66 -19.85
C GLU A 233 -5.96 7.60 -18.84
N THR A 234 -5.11 8.53 -19.29
CA THR A 234 -4.50 9.52 -18.38
C THR A 234 -5.54 10.49 -17.83
N ASP A 235 -6.46 10.97 -18.67
CA ASP A 235 -7.53 11.89 -18.29
C ASP A 235 -8.53 11.24 -17.31
N GLU A 236 -8.86 9.96 -17.54
CA GLU A 236 -9.70 9.17 -16.64
C GLU A 236 -9.06 9.04 -15.26
N ALA A 237 -7.74 8.82 -15.21
CA ALA A 237 -7.01 8.74 -13.95
C ALA A 237 -6.96 10.09 -13.22
N PHE A 238 -6.69 11.19 -13.93
CA PHE A 238 -6.70 12.54 -13.35
C PHE A 238 -8.05 12.91 -12.74
N THR A 239 -9.15 12.48 -13.37
CA THR A 239 -10.52 12.68 -12.88
C THR A 239 -10.81 11.84 -11.64
N THR A 240 -10.29 10.62 -11.58
CA THR A 240 -10.60 9.67 -10.49
C THR A 240 -9.86 9.97 -9.19
N ILE A 241 -8.64 10.52 -9.26
CA ILE A 241 -7.80 10.69 -8.07
C ILE A 241 -8.42 11.55 -6.95
N PRO A 242 -9.02 12.72 -7.23
CA PRO A 242 -9.74 13.49 -6.24
C PRO A 242 -10.79 12.68 -5.47
N THR A 243 -11.51 11.79 -6.16
CA THR A 243 -12.61 11.01 -5.58
C THR A 243 -12.15 9.98 -4.54
N ILE A 244 -10.92 9.48 -4.68
CA ILE A 244 -10.31 8.52 -3.72
C ILE A 244 -10.18 9.15 -2.33
N LEU A 245 -10.00 10.46 -2.29
CA LEU A 245 -9.66 11.22 -1.10
C LEU A 245 -10.91 11.76 -0.39
N GLU A 246 -12.07 11.69 -1.04
CA GLU A 246 -13.31 12.18 -0.47
C GLU A 246 -13.61 11.53 0.88
N LEU A 247 -14.11 12.35 1.82
CA LEU A 247 -14.53 11.89 3.12
C LEU A 247 -15.82 11.06 2.98
N THR A 248 -15.81 9.89 3.59
CA THR A 248 -17.01 9.08 3.79
C THR A 248 -17.52 9.19 5.24
N THR A 249 -18.77 8.77 5.42
CA THR A 249 -19.39 8.55 6.72
C THR A 249 -19.78 7.09 6.95
N SER A 250 -19.58 6.23 5.94
CA SER A 250 -19.91 4.81 5.99
C SER A 250 -18.92 3.97 5.17
N TYR A 251 -18.69 2.76 5.65
CA TYR A 251 -17.85 1.76 5.02
C TYR A 251 -16.43 2.22 4.68
N GLU A 252 -15.98 2.06 3.44
CA GLU A 252 -14.58 2.23 3.04
C GLU A 252 -14.22 3.67 2.70
N GLY A 253 -13.03 4.11 3.11
CA GLY A 253 -12.49 5.43 2.78
C GLY A 253 -11.99 6.20 4.00
N PHE A 254 -11.75 7.50 3.79
CA PHE A 254 -11.29 8.43 4.81
C PHE A 254 -12.44 9.00 5.60
N TYR A 255 -12.26 9.14 6.91
CA TYR A 255 -13.23 9.77 7.81
C TYR A 255 -12.68 11.06 8.38
N LYS A 256 -13.60 11.96 8.77
CA LYS A 256 -13.27 13.30 9.28
C LYS A 256 -12.38 13.26 10.53
N ASP A 257 -12.48 12.21 11.34
CA ASP A 257 -11.68 12.02 12.56
C ASP A 257 -10.29 11.43 12.30
N GLY A 258 -9.92 11.23 11.02
CA GLY A 258 -8.66 10.61 10.60
C GLY A 258 -8.75 9.10 10.45
N SER A 259 -9.89 8.46 10.73
CA SER A 259 -10.06 7.02 10.51
C SER A 259 -9.93 6.66 9.04
N PHE A 260 -9.39 5.47 8.77
CA PHE A 260 -9.41 4.87 7.44
C PHE A 260 -9.89 3.42 7.54
N ILE A 261 -10.94 3.11 6.78
CA ILE A 261 -11.57 1.80 6.76
C ILE A 261 -11.44 1.21 5.36
N GLN A 262 -11.19 -0.09 5.31
CA GLN A 262 -11.23 -0.87 4.07
C GLN A 262 -11.97 -2.19 4.33
N HIS A 263 -12.39 -2.87 3.27
CA HIS A 263 -13.13 -4.14 3.36
C HIS A 263 -14.43 -4.01 4.17
N LYS A 264 -15.12 -2.91 3.92
CA LYS A 264 -16.35 -2.41 4.55
C LYS A 264 -16.20 -1.98 6.00
N VAL A 265 -15.56 -2.77 6.86
CA VAL A 265 -15.64 -2.57 8.33
C VAL A 265 -14.32 -2.84 9.07
N ILE A 266 -13.20 -2.94 8.34
CA ILE A 266 -11.89 -3.25 8.92
C ILE A 266 -11.07 -1.96 9.04
N PRO A 267 -10.60 -1.60 10.24
CA PRO A 267 -9.67 -0.50 10.45
C PRO A 267 -8.33 -0.83 9.78
N TYR A 268 -7.96 -0.08 8.73
CA TYR A 268 -6.94 -0.52 7.79
C TYR A 268 -5.88 0.52 7.43
N THR A 269 -5.78 1.60 8.21
CA THR A 269 -4.87 2.71 7.94
C THR A 269 -3.42 2.27 7.69
N VAL A 270 -2.90 1.31 8.48
CA VAL A 270 -1.52 0.81 8.33
C VAL A 270 -1.40 -0.33 7.31
N GLY A 271 -2.47 -1.08 7.07
CA GLY A 271 -2.51 -2.06 5.98
C GLY A 271 -2.82 -1.38 4.64
N TYR A 272 -4.03 -1.56 4.12
CA TYR A 272 -4.44 -0.99 2.82
C TYR A 272 -4.26 0.53 2.71
N GLY A 273 -4.47 1.28 3.79
CA GLY A 273 -4.27 2.73 3.77
C GLY A 273 -2.83 3.10 3.44
N ASN A 274 -1.84 2.37 3.96
CA ASN A 274 -0.43 2.62 3.68
C ASN A 274 -0.11 2.39 2.19
N GLY A 275 -0.72 1.38 1.58
CA GLY A 275 -0.64 1.16 0.13
C GLY A 275 -1.32 2.27 -0.68
N LEU A 276 -2.48 2.76 -0.23
CA LEU A 276 -3.18 3.91 -0.83
C LEU A 276 -2.29 5.16 -0.79
N LEU A 277 -1.74 5.51 0.38
CA LEU A 277 -0.81 6.62 0.54
C LEU A 277 0.38 6.48 -0.41
N GLY A 278 0.93 5.27 -0.55
CA GLY A 278 1.98 4.95 -1.51
C GLY A 278 1.59 5.25 -2.95
N ASN A 279 0.42 4.81 -3.41
CA ASN A 279 -0.04 5.07 -4.78
C ASN A 279 -0.24 6.58 -5.03
N ILE A 280 -0.84 7.32 -4.09
CA ILE A 280 -1.05 8.77 -4.23
C ILE A 280 0.29 9.52 -4.23
N ALA A 281 1.20 9.18 -3.32
CA ALA A 281 2.52 9.78 -3.25
C ALA A 281 3.36 9.48 -4.50
N ASP A 282 3.34 8.23 -4.97
CA ASP A 282 3.99 7.82 -6.22
C ASP A 282 3.43 8.66 -7.37
N PHE A 283 2.11 8.68 -7.54
CA PHE A 283 1.44 9.42 -8.60
C PHE A 283 1.81 10.91 -8.61
N LEU A 284 1.75 11.59 -7.46
CA LEU A 284 2.16 13.00 -7.37
C LEU A 284 3.66 13.18 -7.69
N SER A 285 4.50 12.24 -7.26
CA SER A 285 5.94 12.32 -7.55
C SER A 285 6.26 12.19 -9.05
N LEU A 286 5.43 11.46 -9.81
CA LEU A 286 5.57 11.34 -11.26
C LEU A 286 5.30 12.66 -12.00
N LEU A 287 4.56 13.55 -11.35
CA LEU A 287 4.12 14.83 -11.89
C LEU A 287 5.02 16.00 -11.47
N ILE A 288 6.14 15.73 -10.77
CA ILE A 288 7.12 16.77 -10.45
C ILE A 288 7.64 17.41 -11.75
N GLY A 289 7.63 18.75 -11.78
CA GLY A 289 7.99 19.54 -12.96
C GLY A 289 6.83 19.79 -13.94
N GLN A 290 5.66 19.18 -13.72
CA GLN A 290 4.44 19.44 -14.49
C GLN A 290 3.60 20.54 -13.82
N ASN A 291 2.80 21.28 -14.60
CA ASN A 291 1.89 22.29 -14.05
C ASN A 291 0.60 21.67 -13.50
N VAL A 292 0.73 20.82 -12.49
CA VAL A 292 -0.40 20.06 -11.92
C VAL A 292 -1.19 20.80 -10.85
N TYR A 293 -0.73 21.97 -10.41
CA TYR A 293 -1.45 22.81 -9.46
C TYR A 293 -2.71 23.47 -10.05
N SER A 294 -2.77 23.64 -11.38
CA SER A 294 -4.01 24.01 -12.06
C SER A 294 -5.07 22.90 -12.04
N ILE A 295 -4.67 21.64 -11.79
CA ILE A 295 -5.52 20.45 -11.88
C ILE A 295 -6.29 20.19 -10.56
N TRP A 296 -5.71 20.52 -9.40
CA TRP A 296 -6.24 20.08 -8.08
C TRP A 296 -6.19 21.12 -6.95
N SER A 297 -6.13 22.41 -7.24
CA SER A 297 -5.83 23.49 -6.28
C SER A 297 -6.46 23.36 -4.86
N THR A 298 -7.70 22.88 -4.71
CA THR A 298 -8.32 22.60 -3.40
C THR A 298 -8.09 21.19 -2.84
N ASN A 299 -7.90 20.19 -3.69
CA ASN A 299 -7.73 18.79 -3.31
C ASN A 299 -6.31 18.48 -2.82
N VAL A 300 -5.30 19.20 -3.31
CA VAL A 300 -3.91 18.99 -2.90
C VAL A 300 -3.75 19.23 -1.40
N ALA A 301 -4.21 20.36 -0.87
CA ALA A 301 -4.10 20.65 0.57
C ALA A 301 -4.78 19.57 1.45
N TYR A 302 -5.88 19.00 0.98
CA TYR A 302 -6.54 17.90 1.67
C TYR A 302 -5.70 16.61 1.65
N ILE A 303 -4.99 16.28 0.56
CA ILE A 303 -4.06 15.13 0.52
C ILE A 303 -3.04 15.23 1.63
N PHE A 304 -2.38 16.38 1.77
CA PHE A 304 -1.37 16.61 2.79
C PHE A 304 -1.96 16.57 4.20
N THR A 305 -3.14 17.17 4.40
CA THR A 305 -3.84 17.17 5.68
C THR A 305 -4.28 15.76 6.08
N ALA A 306 -4.84 14.98 5.15
CA ALA A 306 -5.20 13.58 5.36
C ALA A 306 -3.96 12.72 5.62
N ALA A 307 -2.85 12.95 4.90
CA ALA A 307 -1.58 12.29 5.13
C ALA A 307 -1.10 12.46 6.59
N ILE A 308 -1.21 13.69 7.12
CA ILE A 308 -0.86 13.97 8.51
C ILE A 308 -1.88 13.36 9.49
N ASN A 309 -3.17 13.64 9.34
CA ASN A 309 -4.18 13.31 10.34
C ASN A 309 -4.54 11.82 10.41
N THR A 310 -4.42 11.10 9.30
CA THR A 310 -4.77 9.67 9.24
C THR A 310 -3.58 8.79 9.58
N TYR A 311 -2.39 9.07 9.03
CA TYR A 311 -1.28 8.13 9.08
C TYR A 311 -0.29 8.39 10.22
N THR A 312 0.13 9.65 10.39
CA THR A 312 1.16 10.00 11.38
C THR A 312 0.79 9.69 12.85
N PRO A 313 -0.49 9.68 13.28
CA PRO A 313 -0.83 9.27 14.63
C PRO A 313 -0.48 7.82 14.94
N LEU A 314 -0.32 6.98 13.92
CA LEU A 314 0.02 5.57 14.09
C LEU A 314 1.53 5.32 14.07
N LEU A 315 2.34 6.34 13.80
CA LEU A 315 3.79 6.31 13.94
C LEU A 315 4.21 6.69 15.36
N TYR A 316 5.06 5.87 15.96
CA TYR A 316 5.78 6.22 17.17
C TYR A 316 7.19 5.69 17.08
N ASN A 317 8.19 6.57 17.25
CA ASN A 317 9.60 6.17 17.26
C ASN A 317 10.01 5.30 16.05
N GLY A 318 9.63 5.71 14.83
CA GLY A 318 9.93 4.99 13.58
C GLY A 318 9.26 3.63 13.43
N GLN A 319 8.24 3.33 14.23
CA GLN A 319 7.46 2.09 14.17
C GLN A 319 5.97 2.40 14.06
N LEU A 320 5.22 1.49 13.45
CA LEU A 320 3.76 1.54 13.42
C LEU A 320 3.14 0.75 14.56
N ILE A 321 2.16 1.34 15.22
CA ILE A 321 1.31 0.65 16.19
C ILE A 321 0.33 -0.29 15.45
N PRO A 322 0.22 -1.59 15.82
CA PRO A 322 -0.41 -2.60 14.98
C PRO A 322 -1.95 -2.66 15.09
N ILE A 323 -2.62 -1.56 15.48
CA ILE A 323 -4.07 -1.56 15.73
C ILE A 323 -4.92 -1.38 14.46
N THR A 324 -4.32 -0.99 13.32
CA THR A 324 -5.03 -0.81 12.03
C THR A 324 -4.35 -1.56 10.88
N MET A 325 -3.65 -2.65 11.19
CA MET A 325 -2.97 -3.50 10.21
C MET A 325 -3.89 -4.52 9.52
N GLY A 326 -5.11 -4.74 10.05
CA GLY A 326 -5.99 -5.82 9.61
C GLY A 326 -5.24 -7.16 9.58
N ARG A 327 -5.42 -7.95 8.52
CA ARG A 327 -4.73 -9.24 8.38
C ARG A 327 -3.23 -9.10 8.10
N MET A 328 -2.79 -7.93 7.63
CA MET A 328 -1.39 -7.68 7.22
C MET A 328 -0.43 -7.67 8.40
N VAL A 329 -0.95 -7.72 9.62
CA VAL A 329 -0.19 -7.93 10.84
C VAL A 329 0.65 -9.22 10.80
N ALA A 330 0.23 -10.20 10.00
CA ALA A 330 0.97 -11.44 9.76
C ALA A 330 2.16 -11.30 8.79
N SER A 331 2.31 -10.16 8.10
CA SER A 331 3.29 -10.01 7.01
C SER A 331 4.06 -8.69 7.04
N ILE A 332 3.63 -7.71 7.85
CA ILE A 332 4.26 -6.39 7.96
C ILE A 332 4.71 -6.16 9.40
N SER A 333 6.01 -5.92 9.59
CA SER A 333 6.54 -5.44 10.87
C SER A 333 6.26 -3.95 11.06
N GLY A 334 6.21 -3.49 12.32
CA GLY A 334 6.06 -2.06 12.63
C GLY A 334 7.12 -1.17 11.96
N PHE A 335 8.38 -1.64 11.88
CA PHE A 335 9.48 -0.91 11.24
C PHE A 335 9.38 -0.89 9.71
N SER A 336 9.10 -2.04 9.08
CA SER A 336 8.99 -2.11 7.61
C SER A 336 7.79 -1.30 7.11
N GLY A 337 6.66 -1.38 7.83
CA GLY A 337 5.50 -0.55 7.54
C GLY A 337 5.79 0.94 7.72
N ALA A 338 6.45 1.33 8.81
CA ALA A 338 6.82 2.73 9.07
C ALA A 338 7.77 3.27 8.00
N ARG A 339 8.73 2.47 7.55
CA ARG A 339 9.65 2.84 6.46
C ARG A 339 8.90 3.13 5.16
N SER A 340 7.95 2.27 4.80
CA SER A 340 7.10 2.48 3.62
C SER A 340 6.32 3.79 3.74
N MET A 341 5.66 3.99 4.89
CA MET A 341 4.86 5.19 5.15
C MET A 341 5.71 6.46 5.10
N LEU A 342 6.84 6.49 5.80
CA LEU A 342 7.76 7.63 5.82
C LEU A 342 8.34 7.94 4.44
N GLY A 343 8.58 6.93 3.60
CA GLY A 343 8.97 7.14 2.21
C GLY A 343 7.89 7.85 1.40
N SER A 344 6.63 7.39 1.49
CA SER A 344 5.51 8.06 0.83
C SER A 344 5.30 9.49 1.33
N LEU A 345 5.43 9.72 2.63
CA LEU A 345 5.38 11.06 3.22
C LEU A 345 6.54 11.95 2.73
N ALA A 346 7.74 11.40 2.51
CA ALA A 346 8.86 12.14 1.96
C ALA A 346 8.60 12.62 0.52
N TYR A 347 7.98 11.80 -0.32
CA TYR A 347 7.56 12.22 -1.67
C TYR A 347 6.51 13.32 -1.64
N LEU A 348 5.56 13.27 -0.71
CA LEU A 348 4.63 14.39 -0.53
C LEU A 348 5.39 15.67 -0.12
N ALA A 349 6.31 15.58 0.84
CA ALA A 349 7.08 16.72 1.31
C ALA A 349 7.95 17.38 0.21
N GLU A 350 8.44 16.61 -0.77
CA GLU A 350 9.16 17.13 -1.94
C GLU A 350 8.22 17.77 -2.97
N PHE A 351 7.02 17.21 -3.17
CA PHE A 351 6.04 17.78 -4.09
C PHE A 351 5.51 19.13 -3.59
N GLY A 352 5.31 19.29 -2.28
CA GLY A 352 4.58 20.41 -1.69
C GLY A 352 5.33 21.74 -1.53
N ASP A 353 6.27 22.10 -2.40
CA ASP A 353 6.99 23.38 -2.32
C ASP A 353 6.14 24.61 -2.77
N SER A 354 4.84 24.42 -3.02
CA SER A 354 3.92 25.52 -3.32
C SER A 354 3.50 26.31 -2.08
N LYS A 355 3.16 27.59 -2.26
CA LYS A 355 2.76 28.46 -1.14
C LYS A 355 1.52 27.93 -0.42
N GLU A 356 0.62 27.28 -1.14
CA GLU A 356 -0.68 26.79 -0.66
C GLU A 356 -0.55 25.67 0.38
N VAL A 357 0.50 24.85 0.33
CA VAL A 357 0.70 23.70 1.25
C VAL A 357 1.97 23.78 2.07
N SER A 358 2.75 24.86 1.92
CA SER A 358 4.05 25.06 2.58
C SER A 358 4.04 24.81 4.10
N GLU A 359 3.05 25.33 4.83
CA GLU A 359 2.94 25.11 6.29
C GLU A 359 2.72 23.63 6.64
N ILE A 360 1.86 22.94 5.88
CA ILE A 360 1.57 21.52 6.08
C ILE A 360 2.79 20.67 5.74
N VAL A 361 3.56 21.07 4.73
CA VAL A 361 4.79 20.41 4.31
C VAL A 361 5.89 20.58 5.35
N GLU A 362 6.05 21.75 5.96
CA GLU A 362 6.99 21.95 7.06
C GLU A 362 6.61 21.11 8.29
N GLN A 363 5.32 21.02 8.61
CA GLN A 363 4.84 20.09 9.63
C GLN A 363 5.18 18.63 9.28
N LEU A 364 4.99 18.24 8.01
CA LEU A 364 5.29 16.89 7.55
C LEU A 364 6.78 16.58 7.66
N LYS A 365 7.67 17.49 7.24
CA LYS A 365 9.12 17.38 7.38
C LYS A 365 9.52 17.25 8.86
N SER A 366 8.91 18.03 9.75
CA SER A 366 9.12 17.94 11.20
C SER A 366 8.76 16.55 11.78
N ILE A 367 7.63 15.97 11.35
CA ILE A 367 7.19 14.61 11.73
C ILE A 367 8.14 13.54 11.20
N ILE A 368 8.52 13.63 9.92
CA ILE A 368 9.50 12.70 9.31
C ILE A 368 10.80 12.73 10.11
N LYS A 369 11.32 13.93 10.40
CA LYS A 369 12.57 14.11 11.15
C LYS A 369 12.53 13.45 12.51
N TYR A 370 11.46 13.64 13.28
CA TYR A 370 11.28 13.00 14.59
C TYR A 370 11.40 11.47 14.49
N HIS A 371 10.66 10.85 13.57
CA HIS A 371 10.64 9.39 13.45
C HIS A 371 11.95 8.80 12.91
N VAL A 372 12.65 9.53 12.04
CA VAL A 372 13.95 9.14 11.49
C VAL A 372 15.03 9.15 12.57
N ILE A 373 15.14 10.24 13.33
CA ILE A 373 16.16 10.39 14.39
C ILE A 373 15.93 9.41 15.53
N MET A 374 14.67 9.26 15.97
CA MET A 374 14.34 8.50 17.16
C MET A 374 14.31 6.98 16.88
N GLY A 375 13.64 6.58 15.80
CA GLY A 375 13.38 5.17 15.51
C GLY A 375 14.40 4.52 14.58
N ARG A 376 15.13 5.34 13.83
CA ARG A 376 16.09 4.92 12.81
C ARG A 376 15.56 3.81 11.88
N PRO A 377 14.34 3.93 11.33
CA PRO A 377 13.75 2.88 10.50
C PRO A 377 14.53 2.62 9.20
N PHE A 378 15.46 3.50 8.83
CA PHE A 378 16.29 3.39 7.62
C PHE A 378 17.71 2.86 7.88
N GLU A 379 18.11 2.64 9.13
CA GLU A 379 19.39 1.99 9.44
C GLU A 379 19.39 0.54 8.93
N ASP A 380 20.50 0.14 8.32
CA ASP A 380 20.79 -1.23 7.84
C ASP A 380 20.11 -1.69 6.52
N HIS A 381 19.54 -0.79 5.71
CA HIS A 381 18.76 -1.17 4.51
C HIS A 381 19.17 -0.44 3.21
N SER A 382 20.48 -0.20 3.04
CA SER A 382 21.09 0.43 1.85
C SER A 382 20.90 -0.32 0.52
N LYS A 383 20.35 -1.54 0.56
CA LYS A 383 20.21 -2.44 -0.60
C LYS A 383 18.90 -2.31 -1.39
N TYR A 384 17.93 -1.52 -0.94
CA TYR A 384 16.62 -1.38 -1.62
C TYR A 384 16.57 -0.11 -2.48
N GLN A 385 16.26 -0.20 -3.77
CA GLN A 385 16.39 0.93 -4.71
C GLN A 385 15.37 2.06 -4.53
N ARG A 386 14.09 1.73 -4.25
CA ARG A 386 13.09 2.71 -3.80
C ARG A 386 13.52 3.44 -2.51
N VAL A 387 14.49 2.90 -1.77
CA VAL A 387 15.06 3.54 -0.57
C VAL A 387 16.18 4.54 -0.96
N ILE A 388 16.79 4.44 -2.14
CA ILE A 388 17.89 5.34 -2.56
C ILE A 388 17.39 6.76 -2.77
N ARG A 389 16.32 6.97 -3.55
CA ARG A 389 15.73 8.32 -3.73
C ARG A 389 15.17 8.85 -2.41
N ASN A 390 14.36 8.05 -1.71
CA ASN A 390 13.81 8.41 -0.41
C ASN A 390 14.90 8.81 0.59
N ARG A 391 16.07 8.17 0.57
CA ARG A 391 17.21 8.52 1.44
C ARG A 391 17.78 9.91 1.18
N GLU A 392 17.75 10.42 -0.05
CA GLU A 392 18.20 11.81 -0.27
C GLU A 392 17.24 12.78 0.41
N ILE A 393 15.93 12.66 0.16
CA ILE A 393 14.93 13.56 0.74
C ILE A 393 14.97 13.47 2.27
N ILE A 394 14.96 12.25 2.81
CA ILE A 394 15.00 12.01 4.25
C ILE A 394 16.32 12.50 4.86
N GLY A 395 17.44 12.25 4.20
CA GLY A 395 18.76 12.70 4.67
C GLY A 395 18.88 14.23 4.69
N GLN A 396 18.30 14.92 3.70
CA GLN A 396 18.20 16.38 3.71
C GLN A 396 17.33 16.89 4.88
N ILE A 397 16.17 16.26 5.11
CA ILE A 397 15.29 16.60 6.24
C ILE A 397 16.01 16.37 7.58
N GLU A 398 16.70 15.25 7.74
CA GLU A 398 17.44 14.90 8.95
C GLU A 398 18.58 15.89 9.22
N ALA A 399 19.38 16.21 8.20
CA ALA A 399 20.54 17.09 8.32
C ALA A 399 20.19 18.57 8.49
N ASN A 400 19.01 19.02 8.05
CA ASN A 400 18.62 20.43 8.10
C ASN A 400 18.30 20.86 9.54
N GLN A 401 19.17 21.67 10.15
CA GLN A 401 19.05 22.14 11.54
C GLN A 401 17.84 23.06 11.79
N SER A 402 17.32 23.73 10.76
CA SER A 402 16.15 24.61 10.87
C SER A 402 14.84 23.84 11.05
N ILE A 403 14.80 22.56 10.65
CA ILE A 403 13.65 21.70 10.87
C ILE A 403 13.70 21.18 12.30
N ILE A 404 12.80 21.68 13.16
CA ILE A 404 12.68 21.21 14.54
C ILE A 404 11.87 19.91 14.54
N PRO A 405 12.36 18.82 15.17
CA PRO A 405 11.61 17.58 15.27
C PRO A 405 10.26 17.77 16.00
N PHE A 406 9.22 17.13 15.47
CA PHE A 406 7.86 17.18 16.01
C PHE A 406 7.78 16.69 17.46
N ASP A 407 6.95 17.35 18.28
CA ASP A 407 6.57 16.87 19.62
C ASP A 407 5.37 15.90 19.49
N PRO A 408 5.54 14.60 19.79
CA PRO A 408 4.50 13.61 19.60
C PRO A 408 3.35 13.68 20.61
N ILE A 409 3.40 14.50 21.66
CA ILE A 409 2.41 14.48 22.76
C ILE A 409 1.01 14.86 22.25
N LYS A 410 0.17 13.85 22.02
CA LYS A 410 -1.21 14.04 21.59
C LYS A 410 -2.09 12.82 21.90
N LEU A 411 -3.38 13.05 22.14
CA LEU A 411 -4.39 12.00 22.18
C LEU A 411 -5.26 12.06 20.92
N TYR A 412 -5.42 10.91 20.26
CA TYR A 412 -6.20 10.77 19.03
C TYR A 412 -7.35 9.80 19.26
N ASN A 413 -8.57 10.25 18.95
CA ASN A 413 -9.77 9.44 19.01
C ASN A 413 -10.32 9.21 17.61
N PHE A 414 -10.08 8.01 17.08
CA PHE A 414 -10.60 7.54 15.80
C PHE A 414 -11.91 6.79 16.04
N ALA A 415 -12.94 7.54 16.41
CA ALA A 415 -14.25 7.03 16.78
C ALA A 415 -14.91 6.24 15.64
N SER A 416 -14.71 6.66 14.39
CA SER A 416 -15.28 6.00 13.21
C SER A 416 -14.72 4.59 13.00
N MET A 417 -13.48 4.31 13.42
CA MET A 417 -12.88 2.97 13.36
C MET A 417 -12.62 2.32 14.73
N ASN A 418 -13.21 2.86 15.80
CA ASN A 418 -13.06 2.40 17.18
C ASN A 418 -11.58 2.20 17.59
N ARG A 419 -10.72 3.19 17.33
CA ARG A 419 -9.32 3.18 17.78
C ARG A 419 -9.02 4.43 18.59
N VAL A 420 -8.17 4.30 19.59
CA VAL A 420 -7.62 5.45 20.31
C VAL A 420 -6.12 5.27 20.41
N VAL A 421 -5.38 6.36 20.22
CA VAL A 421 -3.92 6.40 20.38
C VAL A 421 -3.54 7.57 21.27
N GLN A 422 -2.85 7.29 22.37
CA GLN A 422 -2.23 8.30 23.22
C GLN A 422 -0.72 8.27 23.00
N LYS A 423 -0.16 9.40 22.63
CA LYS A 423 1.29 9.60 22.60
C LYS A 423 1.72 10.48 23.76
N ARG A 424 2.82 10.08 24.39
CA ARG A 424 3.54 10.79 25.45
C ARG A 424 5.02 10.77 25.14
N GLU A 425 5.77 11.52 25.93
CA GLU A 425 7.21 11.66 25.75
C GLU A 425 7.94 10.30 25.76
N HIS A 426 7.51 9.37 26.62
CA HIS A 426 8.20 8.10 26.86
C HIS A 426 7.44 6.86 26.38
N TYR A 427 6.17 7.01 25.98
CA TYR A 427 5.38 5.90 25.47
C TYR A 427 4.35 6.34 24.44
N SER A 428 3.89 5.39 23.63
CA SER A 428 2.64 5.46 22.89
C SER A 428 1.76 4.29 23.29
N PHE A 429 0.52 4.59 23.65
CA PHE A 429 -0.51 3.61 23.94
C PHE A 429 -1.53 3.60 22.81
N GLY A 430 -2.02 2.43 22.42
CA GLY A 430 -3.17 2.32 21.54
C GLY A 430 -4.06 1.15 21.90
N ILE A 431 -5.34 1.33 21.65
CA ILE A 431 -6.37 0.34 21.93
C ILE A 431 -7.21 0.05 20.68
N ALA A 432 -7.48 -1.23 20.45
CA ALA A 432 -8.34 -1.70 19.38
C ALA A 432 -9.64 -2.29 19.93
N MET A 433 -10.76 -1.68 19.53
CA MET A 433 -12.10 -2.07 19.97
C MET A 433 -12.97 -2.46 18.75
N ARG A 434 -13.96 -3.32 18.97
CA ARG A 434 -14.98 -3.69 17.98
C ARG A 434 -16.36 -3.21 18.41
N SER A 435 -17.24 -3.00 17.43
CA SER A 435 -18.63 -2.60 17.66
C SER A 435 -19.53 -3.16 16.55
N TYR A 436 -20.82 -2.83 16.59
CA TYR A 436 -21.74 -3.09 15.47
C TYR A 436 -21.33 -2.42 14.15
N ARG A 437 -20.37 -1.49 14.16
CA ARG A 437 -19.86 -0.80 12.96
C ARG A 437 -18.54 -1.38 12.45
N ILE A 438 -17.74 -1.96 13.34
CA ILE A 438 -16.32 -2.26 13.09
C ILE A 438 -16.00 -3.67 13.57
N SER A 439 -15.40 -4.46 12.68
CA SER A 439 -14.97 -5.83 13.02
C SER A 439 -13.80 -5.82 14.02
N GLY A 440 -13.73 -6.89 14.83
CA GLY A 440 -12.58 -7.10 15.72
C GLY A 440 -11.31 -7.52 14.99
N TYR A 441 -11.44 -8.28 13.91
CA TYR A 441 -10.30 -8.72 13.11
C TYR A 441 -10.70 -9.09 11.68
N GLU A 442 -9.69 -9.34 10.85
CA GLU A 442 -9.82 -9.97 9.54
C GLU A 442 -8.76 -11.07 9.45
N GLY A 443 -9.19 -12.29 9.13
CA GLY A 443 -8.33 -13.37 8.64
C GLY A 443 -8.82 -13.76 7.26
N SER A 444 -7.93 -13.77 6.27
CA SER A 444 -8.21 -14.17 4.89
C SER A 444 -6.91 -14.44 4.15
N ASN A 445 -6.98 -15.14 3.01
CA ASN A 445 -5.83 -15.44 2.15
C ASN A 445 -4.64 -16.03 2.94
N GLU A 446 -4.93 -16.96 3.86
CA GLU A 446 -3.95 -17.60 4.75
C GLU A 446 -3.19 -16.64 5.70
N GLN A 447 -3.66 -15.40 5.83
CA GLN A 447 -3.11 -14.39 6.74
C GLN A 447 -3.94 -14.26 8.02
N ASN A 448 -3.24 -13.94 9.11
CA ASN A 448 -3.82 -13.65 10.43
C ASN A 448 -4.72 -14.76 11.00
N LEU A 449 -4.28 -16.02 10.85
CA LEU A 449 -5.02 -17.23 11.21
C LEU A 449 -5.44 -17.34 12.69
N LYS A 450 -4.82 -16.53 13.57
CA LYS A 450 -5.07 -16.49 15.03
C LYS A 450 -5.41 -15.09 15.54
N GLY A 451 -5.86 -14.18 14.67
CA GLY A 451 -6.19 -12.79 15.03
C GLY A 451 -7.45 -12.60 15.89
N TRP A 452 -7.99 -13.68 16.45
CA TRP A 452 -9.34 -13.78 17.01
C TRP A 452 -9.76 -12.64 17.93
N TYR A 453 -8.84 -12.16 18.77
CA TYR A 453 -9.09 -11.17 19.82
C TYR A 453 -8.41 -9.83 19.56
N SER A 454 -7.90 -9.57 18.34
CA SER A 454 -7.10 -8.37 18.02
C SER A 454 -7.90 -7.06 17.97
N GLY A 455 -9.20 -7.09 18.24
CA GLY A 455 -10.06 -5.92 18.37
C GLY A 455 -10.95 -5.98 19.61
N ASP A 456 -10.62 -6.83 20.57
CA ASP A 456 -11.47 -7.15 21.71
C ASP A 456 -11.09 -6.33 22.94
N GLY A 457 -10.69 -5.08 22.69
CA GLY A 457 -10.09 -4.21 23.70
C GLY A 457 -8.59 -4.42 23.85
N VAL A 458 -7.91 -5.01 22.86
CA VAL A 458 -6.47 -5.26 22.94
C VAL A 458 -5.69 -3.96 23.02
N GLU A 459 -4.67 -3.97 23.87
CA GLU A 459 -3.83 -2.84 24.21
C GLU A 459 -2.41 -3.03 23.66
N TYR A 460 -1.80 -1.96 23.17
CA TYR A 460 -0.38 -1.92 22.83
C TYR A 460 0.28 -0.75 23.53
N LEU A 461 1.34 -1.02 24.28
CA LEU A 461 2.19 -0.01 24.90
C LEU A 461 3.57 -0.04 24.25
N MET A 462 3.89 0.96 23.44
CA MET A 462 5.19 1.11 22.81
C MET A 462 6.04 2.08 23.62
N MET A 463 7.12 1.59 24.21
CA MET A 463 8.07 2.43 24.96
C MET A 463 9.06 3.12 24.03
N LYS A 464 9.47 4.34 24.37
CA LYS A 464 10.52 5.09 23.66
C LYS A 464 11.79 4.24 23.56
N ASN A 465 12.39 4.18 22.37
CA ASN A 465 13.62 3.43 22.06
C ASN A 465 13.55 1.92 22.30
N GLN A 466 12.35 1.32 22.39
CA GLN A 466 12.19 -0.12 22.50
C GLN A 466 11.62 -0.75 21.22
N LYS A 467 11.96 -2.02 21.01
CA LYS A 467 11.60 -2.82 19.83
C LYS A 467 10.71 -4.02 20.19
N GLN A 468 9.83 -3.84 21.18
CA GLN A 468 9.04 -4.90 21.82
C GLN A 468 8.14 -5.68 20.85
N LEU A 469 7.70 -5.04 19.76
CA LEU A 469 6.77 -5.62 18.80
C LEU A 469 7.46 -6.32 17.62
N ILE A 470 8.80 -6.41 17.62
CA ILE A 470 9.51 -7.27 16.68
C ILE A 470 9.20 -8.73 17.01
N ASP A 471 8.81 -9.50 16.01
CA ASP A 471 8.47 -10.94 16.12
C ASP A 471 7.38 -11.27 17.17
N PHE A 472 6.60 -10.27 17.58
CA PHE A 472 5.51 -10.43 18.55
C PHE A 472 4.41 -11.37 18.03
N TRP A 473 3.89 -11.11 16.83
CA TRP A 473 2.76 -11.84 16.25
C TRP A 473 2.98 -13.35 16.04
N PRO A 474 4.16 -13.83 15.59
CA PRO A 474 4.39 -15.26 15.51
C PRO A 474 4.58 -15.96 16.87
N THR A 475 4.80 -15.21 17.96
CA THR A 475 5.21 -15.78 19.27
C THR A 475 4.22 -15.56 20.40
N VAL A 476 3.36 -14.54 20.31
CA VAL A 476 2.37 -14.22 21.34
C VAL A 476 1.32 -15.33 21.51
N ASP A 477 0.93 -15.60 22.76
CA ASP A 477 -0.26 -16.41 23.02
C ASP A 477 -1.51 -15.65 22.55
N SER A 478 -2.07 -16.09 21.43
CA SER A 478 -3.23 -15.46 20.81
C SER A 478 -4.50 -15.55 21.68
N TYR A 479 -4.53 -16.38 22.72
CA TYR A 479 -5.62 -16.41 23.70
C TYR A 479 -5.52 -15.33 24.78
N GLN A 480 -4.31 -14.81 25.01
CA GLN A 480 -4.00 -13.92 26.12
C GLN A 480 -3.41 -12.60 25.62
N LEU A 481 -4.05 -12.01 24.60
CA LEU A 481 -3.69 -10.67 24.14
C LEU A 481 -3.90 -9.65 25.26
N GLN A 482 -2.96 -8.72 25.41
CA GLN A 482 -2.98 -7.75 26.50
C GLN A 482 -4.30 -6.95 26.51
N GLY A 483 -4.92 -6.86 27.68
CA GLY A 483 -6.12 -6.05 27.89
C GLY A 483 -7.45 -6.72 27.55
N THR A 484 -7.45 -7.89 26.88
CA THR A 484 -8.69 -8.57 26.51
C THR A 484 -9.36 -9.25 27.70
N SER A 485 -10.62 -9.63 27.54
CA SER A 485 -11.38 -10.38 28.55
C SER A 485 -12.10 -11.50 27.84
N GLU A 486 -11.52 -12.71 27.85
CA GLU A 486 -11.98 -13.83 27.03
C GLU A 486 -12.19 -15.10 27.86
N THR A 487 -12.95 -16.03 27.29
CA THR A 487 -13.02 -17.41 27.79
C THR A 487 -11.86 -18.24 27.21
N LEU A 488 -11.52 -19.35 27.85
CA LEU A 488 -10.52 -20.31 27.35
C LEU A 488 -11.11 -21.31 26.33
N ALA A 489 -12.26 -20.98 25.73
CA ALA A 489 -12.90 -21.85 24.75
C ALA A 489 -11.97 -22.07 23.54
N PRO A 490 -11.78 -23.31 23.06
CA PRO A 490 -10.97 -23.58 21.87
C PRO A 490 -11.43 -22.77 20.65
N ARG A 491 -10.47 -22.33 19.83
CA ARG A 491 -10.72 -21.52 18.63
C ARG A 491 -10.17 -22.25 17.42
N ILE A 492 -10.89 -22.11 16.30
CA ILE A 492 -10.52 -22.75 15.05
C ILE A 492 -9.48 -21.86 14.34
N ILE A 493 -8.32 -22.43 14.02
CA ILE A 493 -7.25 -21.75 13.29
C ILE A 493 -7.70 -21.52 11.86
N GLY A 494 -7.51 -20.31 11.37
CA GLY A 494 -7.97 -19.96 10.03
C GLY A 494 -9.49 -19.97 9.89
N ASP A 495 -10.23 -19.98 11.01
CA ASP A 495 -11.61 -19.56 11.00
C ASP A 495 -11.61 -18.14 10.45
N GLU A 496 -12.22 -18.00 9.28
CA GLU A 496 -12.39 -16.75 8.59
C GLU A 496 -13.79 -16.23 8.93
N PRO A 497 -14.06 -15.72 10.15
CA PRO A 497 -15.33 -15.10 10.38
C PRO A 497 -15.28 -13.82 9.56
N ALA A 498 -15.90 -13.88 8.40
CA ALA A 498 -16.33 -12.71 7.69
C ALA A 498 -17.20 -11.91 8.65
N LYS A 499 -16.60 -10.92 9.30
CA LYS A 499 -17.31 -9.75 9.82
C LYS A 499 -18.45 -10.06 10.80
N PRO A 500 -18.26 -10.81 11.90
CA PRO A 500 -19.24 -10.77 12.97
C PRO A 500 -19.07 -9.41 13.65
N LEU A 501 -19.71 -8.40 13.07
CA LEU A 501 -20.08 -7.20 13.79
C LEU A 501 -20.78 -7.68 15.06
N ASN A 502 -20.31 -7.22 16.21
CA ASN A 502 -20.96 -7.59 17.47
C ASN A 502 -22.14 -6.66 17.72
N ASP A 503 -23.01 -7.03 18.67
CA ASP A 503 -24.18 -6.20 19.02
C ASP A 503 -23.80 -5.01 19.93
N ALA A 504 -22.50 -4.72 20.12
CA ALA A 504 -22.06 -3.69 21.05
C ALA A 504 -22.27 -2.29 20.44
N GLN A 505 -23.23 -1.56 21.00
CA GLN A 505 -23.61 -0.22 20.55
C GLN A 505 -22.81 0.89 21.25
N PHE A 506 -22.49 0.69 22.52
CA PHE A 506 -21.73 1.65 23.33
C PHE A 506 -20.24 1.37 23.18
N VAL A 507 -19.59 1.99 22.20
CA VAL A 507 -18.15 1.86 21.93
C VAL A 507 -17.61 3.19 21.42
N GLY A 508 -16.64 3.75 22.13
CA GLY A 508 -15.96 4.98 21.73
C GLY A 508 -15.25 5.66 22.88
N GLY A 509 -15.06 6.97 22.75
CA GLY A 509 -14.50 7.79 23.81
C GLY A 509 -14.71 9.28 23.55
N ALA A 510 -14.50 10.07 24.58
CA ALA A 510 -14.46 11.52 24.53
C ALA A 510 -13.07 12.00 24.93
N ILE A 511 -12.59 13.06 24.26
CA ILE A 511 -11.28 13.65 24.53
C ILE A 511 -11.43 15.15 24.78
N ILE A 512 -10.67 15.67 25.72
CA ILE A 512 -10.49 17.10 25.97
C ILE A 512 -8.99 17.36 26.09
N ASP A 513 -8.47 18.26 25.27
CA ASP A 513 -7.04 18.46 25.09
C ASP A 513 -6.31 17.12 24.84
N ASN A 514 -5.47 16.71 25.79
CA ASN A 514 -4.71 15.46 25.75
C ASN A 514 -5.21 14.41 26.75
N LEU A 515 -6.39 14.62 27.34
CA LEU A 515 -7.06 13.73 28.27
C LEU A 515 -8.23 13.01 27.58
N GLY A 516 -8.51 11.77 27.97
CA GLY A 516 -9.63 11.04 27.39
C GLY A 516 -10.27 10.03 28.32
N SER A 517 -11.56 9.82 28.11
CA SER A 517 -12.36 8.76 28.70
C SER A 517 -12.87 7.88 27.57
N ILE A 518 -12.44 6.63 27.56
CA ILE A 518 -12.80 5.62 26.55
C ILE A 518 -13.68 4.61 27.27
N GLY A 519 -14.77 4.19 26.64
CA GLY A 519 -15.67 3.20 27.20
C GLY A 519 -16.22 2.31 26.10
N PHE A 520 -16.27 1.01 26.37
CA PHE A 520 -16.95 0.09 25.49
C PHE A 520 -17.62 -1.06 26.21
N GLN A 521 -18.82 -1.39 25.73
CA GLN A 521 -19.43 -2.68 25.97
C GLN A 521 -18.67 -3.71 25.15
N PHE A 522 -18.09 -4.68 25.84
CA PHE A 522 -17.48 -5.84 25.22
C PHE A 522 -18.45 -7.01 25.25
N ILE A 523 -18.57 -7.66 24.09
CA ILE A 523 -19.29 -8.92 23.89
C ILE A 523 -18.30 -9.82 23.17
N ASN A 524 -18.02 -11.00 23.72
CA ASN A 524 -17.11 -11.97 23.11
C ASN A 524 -17.71 -12.65 21.86
N TYR A 525 -16.92 -13.44 21.15
CA TYR A 525 -17.29 -13.97 19.83
C TYR A 525 -18.55 -14.86 19.84
N ASP A 526 -18.76 -15.68 20.88
CA ASP A 526 -19.91 -16.57 21.04
C ASP A 526 -21.04 -15.98 21.90
N LYS A 527 -20.88 -14.71 22.32
CA LYS A 527 -21.82 -13.95 23.15
C LYS A 527 -22.03 -14.51 24.57
N SER A 528 -21.22 -15.48 25.02
CA SER A 528 -21.28 -16.05 26.38
C SER A 528 -20.72 -15.13 27.46
N LEU A 529 -19.84 -14.20 27.08
CA LEU A 529 -19.21 -13.23 27.99
C LEU A 529 -19.53 -11.81 27.54
N LYS A 530 -19.98 -10.99 28.50
CA LYS A 530 -20.24 -9.56 28.33
C LYS A 530 -19.65 -8.78 29.50
N THR A 531 -18.94 -7.71 29.22
CA THR A 531 -18.43 -6.79 30.26
C THR A 531 -18.41 -5.35 29.75
N ASN A 532 -18.38 -4.37 30.65
CA ASN A 532 -18.14 -2.98 30.32
C ASN A 532 -16.71 -2.64 30.72
N LYS A 533 -15.92 -2.17 29.76
CA LYS A 533 -14.51 -1.80 29.97
C LYS A 533 -14.37 -0.29 29.78
N SER A 534 -13.61 0.35 30.66
CA SER A 534 -13.41 1.79 30.67
C SER A 534 -11.93 2.10 30.79
N PHE A 535 -11.46 3.13 30.11
CA PHE A 535 -10.05 3.51 30.10
C PHE A 535 -9.95 5.02 30.24
N PHE A 536 -9.05 5.48 31.12
CA PHE A 536 -8.80 6.90 31.31
C PHE A 536 -7.37 7.23 30.91
N CYS A 537 -7.25 7.98 29.81
CA CYS A 537 -5.99 8.50 29.28
C CYS A 537 -5.65 9.79 30.00
N LEU A 538 -4.84 9.72 31.06
CA LEU A 538 -4.41 10.89 31.85
C LEU A 538 -3.03 11.40 31.40
N ILE A 539 -2.52 12.47 32.04
CA ILE A 539 -1.22 13.05 31.67
C ILE A 539 -0.09 12.03 31.86
N SER A 540 -0.02 11.41 33.04
CA SER A 540 1.07 10.52 33.45
C SER A 540 0.64 9.08 33.74
N LYS A 541 -0.63 8.76 33.53
CA LYS A 541 -1.21 7.44 33.88
C LYS A 541 -2.26 7.01 32.87
N LEU A 542 -2.38 5.70 32.74
CA LEU A 542 -3.52 5.02 32.14
C LEU A 542 -4.25 4.29 33.26
N LEU A 543 -5.57 4.47 33.35
CA LEU A 543 -6.42 3.69 34.26
C LEU A 543 -7.29 2.75 33.42
N PHE A 544 -7.47 1.52 33.92
CA PHE A 544 -8.18 0.41 33.30
C PHE A 544 -9.28 -0.09 34.22
#